data_AF-A0A932KPJ3-F1
#
_entry.id   AF-A0A932KPJ3-F1
#
_cell.length_a   1.000
_cell.length_b   1.000
_cell.length_c   1.000
_cell.angle_alpha   90.00
_cell.angle_beta   90.00
_cell.angle_gamma   90.00
#
_symmetry.space_group_name_H-M   'P 1'
#
loop_
_entity.id
_entity.type
_entity.pdbx_description
1 polymer ?
#
loop_
_entity_poly.entity_id
_entity_poly.type
_entity_poly.pdbx_seq_one_letter_code
_entity_poly.pdbx_strand_id
1 'polypeptide(L)'
;MAAKKAEERIKQLRCLGLGGEVIVPTLLKELHAVAPSYSNNFLWSDKHCNLTNLYFEDPINVDIAPLYLSEFYKKRETEVAHTFSEFMQRYRGVAGLEYWLKVDKKRLLQP
;
A
#
# COMPACT_ATOMS: atom_id res chain seq x y z
N MET A 1 15.96 6.91 20.05
CA MET A 1 17.17 7.03 19.20
C MET A 1 17.00 6.38 17.82
N ALA A 2 16.48 5.15 17.74
CA ALA A 2 16.28 4.45 16.45
C ALA A 2 15.36 5.20 15.47
N ALA A 3 14.17 5.62 15.92
CA ALA A 3 13.21 6.37 15.08
C ALA A 3 13.81 7.66 14.47
N LYS A 4 14.47 8.49 15.29
CA LYS A 4 15.15 9.71 14.81
C LYS A 4 16.21 9.43 13.75
N LYS A 5 17.00 8.34 13.90
CA LYS A 5 17.99 7.93 12.90
C LYS A 5 17.32 7.46 11.61
N ALA A 6 16.22 6.73 11.71
CA ALA A 6 15.43 6.28 10.57
C ALA A 6 14.82 7.47 9.81
N GLU A 7 14.25 8.45 10.51
CA GLU A 7 13.75 9.69 9.89
C GLU A 7 14.82 10.42 9.07
N GLU A 8 16.04 10.55 9.61
CA GLU A 8 17.15 11.17 8.87
C GLU A 8 17.55 10.36 7.64
N ARG A 9 17.54 9.02 7.72
CA ARG A 9 17.80 8.16 6.56
C ARG A 9 16.70 8.27 5.51
N ILE A 10 15.44 8.36 5.91
CA ILE A 10 14.30 8.59 5.01
C ILE A 10 14.49 9.93 4.27
N LYS A 11 14.88 11.00 4.99
CA LYS A 11 15.21 12.29 4.38
C LYS A 11 16.39 12.18 3.40
N GLN A 12 17.42 11.42 3.74
CA GLN A 12 18.57 11.19 2.85
C GLN A 12 18.17 10.44 1.58
N LEU A 13 17.36 9.37 1.69
CA LEU A 13 16.87 8.60 0.53
C LEU A 13 16.12 9.49 -0.46
N ARG A 14 15.30 10.42 0.04
CA ARG A 14 14.61 11.42 -0.79
C ARG A 14 15.58 12.28 -1.60
N CYS A 15 16.75 12.60 -1.05
CA CYS A 15 17.74 13.48 -1.69
C CYS A 15 18.58 12.79 -2.77
N LEU A 16 18.50 11.47 -2.94
CA LEU A 16 19.32 10.74 -3.92
C LEU A 16 18.84 10.91 -5.37
N GLY A 17 17.64 11.46 -5.60
CA GLY A 17 17.09 11.62 -6.95
C GLY A 17 16.79 10.31 -7.68
N LEU A 18 16.74 9.19 -6.93
CA LEU A 18 16.44 7.86 -7.47
C LEU A 18 14.94 7.70 -7.71
N GLY A 19 14.58 6.87 -8.71
CA GLY A 19 13.19 6.54 -8.99
C GLY A 19 12.50 5.84 -7.83
N GLY A 20 11.18 6.03 -7.70
CA GLY A 20 10.38 5.49 -6.60
C GLY A 20 10.53 3.98 -6.40
N GLU A 21 10.55 3.22 -7.50
CA GLU A 21 10.71 1.76 -7.47
C GLU A 21 12.04 1.29 -6.89
N VAL A 22 13.10 2.09 -7.05
CA VAL A 22 14.44 1.77 -6.54
C VAL A 22 14.54 2.06 -5.04
N ILE A 23 13.90 3.12 -4.56
CA ILE A 23 14.04 3.54 -3.15
C ILE A 23 13.12 2.78 -2.19
N VAL A 24 11.96 2.29 -2.68
CA VAL A 24 10.90 1.75 -1.81
C VAL A 24 11.36 0.63 -0.87
N PRO A 25 12.14 -0.38 -1.29
CA PRO A 25 12.59 -1.45 -0.38
C PRO A 25 13.37 -0.90 0.83
N THR A 26 14.27 0.06 0.59
CA THR A 26 15.07 0.67 1.66
C THR A 26 14.23 1.64 2.49
N LEU A 27 13.33 2.37 1.85
CA LEU A 27 12.40 3.28 2.52
C LEU A 27 11.52 2.55 3.53
N LEU A 28 10.88 1.44 3.13
CA LEU A 28 9.99 0.67 3.99
C LEU A 28 10.75 0.03 5.16
N LYS A 29 11.98 -0.44 4.91
CA LYS A 29 12.87 -0.94 5.97
C LYS A 29 13.12 0.10 7.07
N GLU A 30 13.38 1.36 6.71
CA GLU A 30 13.55 2.43 7.69
C GLU A 30 12.21 2.84 8.32
N LEU A 31 11.10 2.76 7.57
CA LEU A 31 9.77 3.13 8.04
C LEU A 31 9.31 2.31 9.25
N HIS A 32 9.65 1.02 9.32
CA HIS A 32 9.37 0.15 10.47
C HIS A 32 9.86 0.72 11.81
N ALA A 33 10.96 1.48 11.81
CA ALA A 33 11.51 2.09 13.01
C ALA A 33 10.76 3.37 13.44
N VAL A 34 9.97 3.96 12.55
CA VAL A 34 9.15 5.16 12.79
C VAL A 34 7.70 4.78 13.09
N ALA A 35 7.14 3.86 12.32
CA ALA A 35 5.80 3.31 12.49
C ALA A 35 5.91 1.78 12.48
N PRO A 36 5.89 1.12 13.66
CA PRO A 36 5.97 -0.33 13.74
C PRO A 36 4.87 -0.99 12.92
N SER A 37 5.25 -1.94 12.08
CA SER A 37 4.32 -2.72 11.26
C SER A 37 4.84 -4.15 11.11
N TYR A 38 3.94 -5.08 10.83
CA TYR A 38 4.34 -6.46 10.53
C TYR A 38 4.96 -6.57 9.13
N SER A 39 4.31 -5.94 8.16
CA SER A 39 4.74 -5.86 6.77
C SER A 39 4.15 -4.59 6.16
N ASN A 40 4.91 -3.95 5.29
CA ASN A 40 4.46 -2.85 4.45
C ASN A 40 4.17 -3.34 3.03
N ASN A 41 3.16 -2.71 2.41
CA ASN A 41 2.81 -2.88 1.01
C ASN A 41 2.86 -1.50 0.35
N PHE A 42 3.45 -1.41 -0.83
CA PHE A 42 3.53 -0.17 -1.60
C PHE A 42 2.96 -0.39 -3.00
N LEU A 43 2.12 0.53 -3.45
CA LEU A 43 1.41 0.46 -4.72
C LEU A 43 1.70 1.73 -5.51
N TRP A 44 2.09 1.59 -6.77
CA TRP A 44 2.28 2.71 -7.68
C TRP A 44 1.05 2.94 -8.54
N SER A 45 0.84 4.19 -8.92
CA SER A 45 -0.22 4.55 -9.84
C SER A 45 0.27 5.43 -10.97
N ASP A 46 -0.38 5.32 -12.13
CA ASP A 46 -0.23 6.29 -13.20
C ASP A 46 -0.96 7.62 -12.89
N LYS A 47 -0.88 8.57 -13.83
CA LYS A 47 -1.58 9.87 -13.76
C LYS A 47 -3.11 9.76 -13.73
N HIS A 48 -3.66 8.61 -14.07
CA HIS A 48 -5.10 8.31 -14.04
C HIS A 48 -5.49 7.51 -12.79
N CYS A 49 -4.58 7.32 -11.84
CA CYS A 49 -4.76 6.51 -10.64
C CYS A 49 -4.98 5.02 -10.91
N ASN A 50 -4.57 4.50 -12.09
CA ASN A 50 -4.53 3.07 -12.31
C ASN A 50 -3.32 2.47 -11.60
N LEU A 51 -3.50 1.30 -11.00
CA LEU A 51 -2.41 0.52 -10.41
C LEU A 51 -1.42 0.12 -11.51
N THR A 52 -0.14 0.45 -11.34
CA THR A 52 0.92 0.13 -12.30
C THR A 52 1.95 -0.85 -11.76
N ASN A 53 2.16 -0.87 -10.44
CA ASN A 53 3.14 -1.76 -9.82
C ASN A 53 2.79 -2.01 -8.35
N LEU A 54 3.32 -3.11 -7.80
CA LEU A 54 3.10 -3.59 -6.45
C LEU A 54 4.44 -4.01 -5.84
N TYR A 55 4.66 -3.65 -4.58
CA TYR A 55 5.75 -4.15 -3.76
C TYR A 55 5.19 -4.64 -2.43
N PHE A 56 5.56 -5.86 -2.06
CA PHE A 56 5.15 -6.50 -0.82
C PHE A 56 6.40 -6.95 -0.06
N GLU A 57 6.47 -6.66 1.25
CA GLU A 57 7.54 -7.20 2.09
C GLU A 57 7.26 -8.66 2.48
N ASP A 58 6.00 -9.01 2.74
CA ASP A 58 5.60 -10.38 3.05
C ASP A 58 5.44 -11.22 1.77
N PRO A 59 6.23 -12.31 1.61
CA PRO A 59 6.16 -13.20 0.45
C PRO A 59 4.78 -13.79 0.19
N ILE A 60 3.94 -13.98 1.22
CA ILE A 60 2.60 -14.55 1.02
C ILE A 60 1.76 -13.71 0.06
N ASN A 61 1.96 -12.39 0.05
CA ASN A 61 1.25 -11.49 -0.85
C ASN A 61 1.73 -11.63 -2.29
N VAL A 62 2.99 -12.02 -2.51
CA VAL A 62 3.52 -12.32 -3.85
C VAL A 62 2.82 -13.55 -4.42
N ASP A 63 2.57 -14.56 -3.59
CA ASP A 63 1.89 -15.80 -4.01
C ASP A 63 0.39 -15.57 -4.26
N ILE A 64 -0.26 -14.74 -3.43
CA ILE A 64 -1.71 -14.48 -3.53
C ILE A 64 -2.04 -13.42 -4.59
N ALA A 65 -1.15 -12.46 -4.85
CA ALA A 65 -1.45 -11.33 -5.73
C ALA A 65 -1.91 -11.73 -7.14
N PRO A 66 -1.31 -12.72 -7.84
CA PRO A 66 -1.81 -13.14 -9.15
C PRO A 66 -3.27 -13.62 -9.11
N LEU A 67 -3.64 -14.38 -8.09
CA LEU A 67 -5.02 -14.82 -7.88
C LEU A 67 -5.94 -13.64 -7.55
N TYR A 68 -5.51 -12.75 -6.65
CA TYR A 68 -6.28 -11.55 -6.32
C TYR A 68 -6.54 -10.68 -7.55
N LEU A 69 -5.50 -10.43 -8.35
CA LEU A 69 -5.57 -9.58 -9.53
C LEU A 69 -6.43 -10.20 -10.65
N SER A 70 -6.40 -11.51 -10.79
CA SER A 70 -7.18 -12.22 -11.81
C SER A 70 -8.66 -12.33 -11.44
N GLU A 71 -8.98 -12.63 -10.18
CA GLU A 71 -10.36 -12.95 -9.77
C GLU A 71 -11.11 -11.77 -9.14
N PHE A 72 -10.41 -10.88 -8.42
CA PHE A 72 -11.04 -9.87 -7.59
C PHE A 72 -10.81 -8.44 -8.07
N TYR A 73 -9.59 -8.10 -8.49
CA TYR A 73 -9.23 -6.71 -8.84
C TYR A 73 -10.08 -6.17 -9.99
N LYS A 74 -10.73 -5.01 -9.77
CA LYS A 74 -11.73 -4.37 -10.64
C LYS A 74 -12.89 -5.28 -11.07
N LYS A 75 -13.13 -6.38 -10.34
CA LYS A 75 -14.22 -7.33 -10.55
C LYS A 75 -15.04 -7.44 -9.27
N ARG A 76 -14.98 -8.59 -8.60
CA ARG A 76 -15.74 -8.90 -7.38
C ARG A 76 -15.37 -8.00 -6.20
N GLU A 77 -14.15 -7.45 -6.16
CA GLU A 77 -13.77 -6.49 -5.11
C GLU A 77 -14.74 -5.31 -5.06
N THR A 78 -15.29 -4.90 -6.21
CA THR A 78 -16.14 -3.72 -6.32
C THR A 78 -17.50 -3.86 -5.66
N GLU A 79 -17.91 -5.10 -5.35
CA GLU A 79 -19.13 -5.41 -4.61
C GLU A 79 -19.03 -4.93 -3.15
N VAL A 80 -17.82 -4.92 -2.59
CA VAL A 80 -17.58 -4.67 -1.16
C VAL A 80 -16.61 -3.51 -0.89
N ALA A 81 -15.83 -3.12 -1.89
CA ALA A 81 -14.77 -2.12 -1.80
C ALA A 81 -14.81 -1.12 -2.97
N HIS A 82 -14.22 0.05 -2.76
CA HIS A 82 -13.85 0.95 -3.83
C HIS A 82 -12.68 0.35 -4.62
N THR A 83 -12.68 0.57 -5.93
CA THR A 83 -11.49 0.27 -6.73
C THR A 83 -10.32 1.12 -6.25
N PHE A 84 -9.09 0.64 -6.48
CA PHE A 84 -7.89 1.41 -6.20
C PHE A 84 -7.93 2.83 -6.81
N SER A 85 -8.41 2.97 -8.05
CA SER A 85 -8.51 4.27 -8.72
C SER A 85 -9.53 5.19 -8.06
N GLU A 86 -10.71 4.70 -7.71
CA GLU A 86 -11.72 5.49 -7.00
C GLU A 86 -11.19 5.98 -5.65
N PHE A 87 -10.55 5.08 -4.90
CA PHE A 87 -9.96 5.41 -3.60
C PHE A 87 -8.87 6.48 -3.73
N MET A 88 -7.95 6.28 -4.67
CA MET A 88 -6.84 7.21 -4.97
C MET A 88 -7.30 8.49 -5.65
N GLN A 89 -8.56 8.64 -6.07
CA GLN A 89 -9.10 9.93 -6.53
C GLN A 89 -9.78 10.67 -5.38
N ARG A 90 -10.42 9.94 -4.48
CA ARG A 90 -11.25 10.51 -3.40
C ARG A 90 -10.45 10.87 -2.16
N TYR A 91 -9.40 10.11 -1.83
CA TYR A 91 -8.71 10.24 -0.56
C TYR A 91 -7.23 10.60 -0.73
N ARG A 92 -6.73 11.46 0.16
CA ARG A 92 -5.31 11.83 0.28
C ARG A 92 -4.94 11.80 1.77
N GLY A 93 -3.75 11.28 2.08
CA GLY A 93 -3.25 11.19 3.45
C GLY A 93 -3.53 9.84 4.10
N VAL A 94 -3.65 9.83 5.44
CA VAL A 94 -3.86 8.62 6.23
C VAL A 94 -5.34 8.22 6.17
N ALA A 95 -5.61 7.00 5.72
CA ALA A 95 -6.95 6.44 5.66
C ALA A 95 -6.92 4.99 6.15
N GLY A 96 -7.91 4.63 6.97
CA GLY A 96 -8.11 3.26 7.42
C GLY A 96 -8.86 2.42 6.39
N LEU A 97 -8.99 1.12 6.69
CA LEU A 97 -9.66 0.15 5.82
C LEU A 97 -11.14 0.52 5.59
N GLU A 98 -11.79 1.11 6.58
CA GLU A 98 -13.18 1.56 6.53
C GLU A 98 -13.45 2.59 5.43
N TYR A 99 -12.45 3.35 4.99
CA TYR A 99 -12.58 4.28 3.87
C TYR A 99 -12.48 3.57 2.52
N TRP A 100 -11.88 2.38 2.50
CA TRP A 100 -11.74 1.56 1.31
C TRP A 100 -13.00 0.72 1.05
N LEU A 101 -13.73 0.37 2.10
CA LEU A 101 -14.92 -0.48 2.04
C LEU A 101 -16.20 0.32 1.74
N LYS A 102 -17.07 -0.26 0.91
CA LYS A 102 -18.45 0.21 0.69
C LYS A 102 -19.43 -0.33 1.73
N VAL A 103 -18.99 -1.35 2.49
CA VAL A 103 -19.76 -2.06 3.48
C VAL A 103 -19.12 -1.93 4.86
N ASP A 104 -19.90 -2.14 5.92
CA ASP A 104 -19.35 -2.20 7.28
C ASP A 104 -18.35 -3.35 7.39
N LYS A 105 -17.13 -3.04 7.84
CA LYS A 105 -16.04 -4.01 8.07
C LYS A 105 -16.50 -5.22 8.89
N LYS A 106 -17.39 -5.02 9.88
CA LYS A 106 -17.90 -6.11 10.73
C LYS A 106 -18.70 -7.15 9.94
N ARG A 107 -19.31 -6.77 8.80
CA ARG A 107 -20.05 -7.71 7.94
C ARG A 107 -19.13 -8.61 7.11
N LEU A 108 -17.90 -8.17 6.82
CA LEU A 108 -16.93 -8.94 6.04
C LEU A 108 -16.16 -9.97 6.89
N LEU A 109 -16.06 -9.73 8.20
CA LEU A 109 -15.33 -10.59 9.13
C LEU A 109 -16.24 -11.60 9.85
N GLN A 110 -17.51 -11.67 9.45
CA GLN A 110 -18.40 -12.73 9.92
C GLN A 110 -18.14 -14.00 9.09
N PRO A 111 -17.95 -15.15 9.75
CA PRO A 111 -17.68 -16.42 9.09
C PRO A 111 -18.85 -16.90 8.23
#